data_AF-A0A7W1ZBE4-F1
#
_entry.id   AF-A0A7W1ZBE4-F1
#
_cell.length_a   1.000
_cell.length_b   1.000
_cell.length_c   1.000
_cell.angle_alpha   90.00
_cell.angle_beta   90.00
_cell.angle_gamma   90.00
#
_symmetry.space_group_name_H-M   'P 1'
#
loop_
_entity.id
_entity.type
_entity.pdbx_description
1 polymer ?
#
loop_
_entity_poly.entity_id
_entity_poly.type
_entity_poly.pdbx_seq_one_letter_code
_entity_poly.pdbx_strand_id
1 'polypeptide(L)'
;MPVRSPVVFPSQLFARLVRCILGLTLFGIGIALIVDSELGNGPWDVFHQGVADRLDVGIGIVIIATGALLMLLWIPLRVRPGIGTVLNTVQIGLVVDIVLPLLPDVERIVPRIGYLTTGIVLMAVATALYIGSGLGPGPRDGLMTGLAARGWKIRTARTVIEVAVMVTGFALGGTVGIGTAVFALAIGPLVQWFLPRLSVDPVTQTGDAPSGNTVVESPAR
;
A
#
# COMPACT_ATOMS: atom_id res chain seq x y z
N MET A 1 31.05 7.87 -12.15
CA MET A 1 30.89 6.46 -12.54
C MET A 1 29.43 6.22 -12.91
N PRO A 2 29.10 5.64 -14.07
CA PRO A 2 27.72 5.29 -14.35
C PRO A 2 27.32 4.16 -13.41
N VAL A 3 26.27 4.40 -12.61
CA VAL A 3 25.62 3.38 -11.79
C VAL A 3 25.12 2.31 -12.76
N ARG A 4 25.76 1.14 -12.77
CA ARG A 4 25.28 0.00 -13.56
C ARG A 4 23.89 -0.34 -13.02
N SER A 5 22.88 -0.23 -13.88
CA SER A 5 21.52 -0.66 -13.57
C SER A 5 21.57 -2.14 -13.17
N PRO A 6 20.93 -2.54 -12.07
CA PRO A 6 20.86 -3.94 -11.69
C PRO A 6 20.22 -4.73 -12.83
N VAL A 7 20.93 -5.75 -13.34
CA VAL A 7 20.42 -6.65 -14.37
C VAL A 7 19.38 -7.54 -13.70
N VAL A 8 18.11 -7.16 -13.80
CA VAL A 8 16.99 -7.98 -13.32
C VAL A 8 16.72 -9.05 -14.38
N PHE A 9 16.94 -10.32 -14.03
CA PHE A 9 16.61 -11.42 -14.93
C PHE A 9 15.08 -11.48 -15.15
N PRO A 10 14.59 -11.82 -16.36
CA PRO A 10 13.16 -11.88 -16.68
C PRO A 10 12.33 -12.73 -15.70
N SER A 11 12.91 -13.83 -15.19
CA SER A 11 12.28 -14.71 -14.19
C SER A 11 12.07 -14.04 -12.84
N GLN A 12 12.98 -13.14 -12.43
CA GLN A 12 12.86 -12.38 -11.19
C GLN A 12 11.81 -11.27 -11.32
N LEU A 13 11.70 -10.64 -12.50
CA LEU A 13 10.66 -9.65 -12.77
C LEU A 13 9.27 -10.28 -12.79
N PHE A 14 9.12 -11.43 -13.44
CA PHE A 14 7.85 -12.17 -13.46
C PHE A 14 7.40 -12.57 -12.06
N ALA A 15 8.31 -13.13 -11.24
CA ALA A 15 7.99 -13.49 -9.86
C ALA A 15 7.56 -12.27 -9.01
N ARG A 16 8.21 -11.12 -9.19
CA ARG A 16 7.83 -9.86 -8.52
C ARG A 16 6.47 -9.35 -9.00
N LEU A 17 6.16 -9.45 -10.30
CA LEU A 17 4.86 -9.06 -10.85
C LEU A 17 3.74 -9.94 -10.31
N VAL A 18 3.91 -11.26 -10.31
CA VAL A 18 2.93 -12.19 -9.74
C VAL A 18 2.69 -11.90 -8.27
N ARG A 19 3.75 -11.67 -7.47
CA ARG A 19 3.64 -11.29 -6.06
C ARG A 19 2.88 -9.97 -5.87
N CYS A 20 3.17 -8.97 -6.71
CA CYS A 20 2.48 -7.69 -6.69
C CYS A 20 0.99 -7.86 -7.00
N ILE A 21 0.65 -8.51 -8.11
CA ILE A 21 -0.74 -8.75 -8.53
C ILE A 21 -1.50 -9.52 -7.45
N LEU A 22 -0.93 -10.60 -6.91
CA LEU A 22 -1.56 -11.36 -5.82
C LEU A 22 -1.76 -10.50 -4.57
N GLY A 23 -0.75 -9.73 -4.18
CA GLY A 23 -0.84 -8.80 -3.06
C GLY A 23 -1.97 -7.80 -3.25
N LEU A 24 -2.05 -7.15 -4.42
CA LEU A 24 -3.09 -6.17 -4.72
C LEU A 24 -4.50 -6.77 -4.79
N THR A 25 -4.65 -7.99 -5.29
CA THR A 25 -5.94 -8.71 -5.25
C THR A 25 -6.37 -9.00 -3.81
N LEU A 26 -5.46 -9.51 -2.98
CA LEU A 26 -5.76 -9.73 -1.55
C LEU A 26 -6.07 -8.42 -0.83
N PHE A 27 -5.44 -7.31 -1.25
CA PHE A 27 -5.73 -5.98 -0.70
C PHE A 27 -7.17 -5.57 -0.99
N GLY A 28 -7.62 -5.69 -2.24
CA GLY A 28 -8.99 -5.36 -2.64
C GLY A 28 -10.03 -6.24 -1.94
N ILE A 29 -9.78 -7.55 -1.84
CA ILE A 29 -10.64 -8.46 -1.07
C ILE A 29 -10.70 -8.03 0.41
N GLY A 30 -9.56 -7.67 1.00
CA GLY A 30 -9.49 -7.21 2.37
C GLY A 30 -10.29 -5.92 2.61
N ILE A 31 -10.20 -4.95 1.70
CA ILE A 31 -11.05 -3.75 1.74
C ILE A 31 -12.52 -4.13 1.68
N ALA A 32 -12.93 -4.97 0.72
CA ALA A 32 -14.32 -5.35 0.53
C ALA A 32 -14.91 -5.99 1.80
N LEU A 33 -14.17 -6.90 2.45
CA LEU A 33 -14.58 -7.50 3.72
C LEU A 33 -14.70 -6.49 4.86
N ILE A 34 -13.76 -5.54 4.98
CA ILE A 34 -13.83 -4.52 6.05
C ILE A 34 -15.02 -3.60 5.82
N VAL A 35 -15.24 -3.15 4.58
CA VAL A 35 -16.38 -2.28 4.21
C VAL A 35 -17.70 -2.99 4.52
N ASP A 36 -17.86 -4.23 4.08
CA ASP A 36 -19.06 -5.03 4.30
C ASP A 36 -19.29 -5.42 5.77
N SER A 37 -18.24 -5.38 6.60
CA SER A 37 -18.40 -5.60 8.05
C SER A 37 -19.27 -4.53 8.71
N GLU A 38 -19.34 -3.33 8.14
CA GLU A 38 -20.00 -2.13 8.70
C GLU A 38 -19.55 -1.74 10.11
N LEU A 39 -18.46 -2.31 10.63
CA LEU A 39 -17.94 -2.01 11.97
C LEU A 39 -17.03 -0.79 12.00
N GLY A 40 -16.68 -0.25 10.83
CA GLY A 40 -15.80 0.90 10.65
C GLY A 40 -14.62 0.59 9.75
N ASN A 41 -14.25 1.56 8.91
CA ASN A 41 -13.26 1.41 7.85
C ASN A 41 -11.89 2.01 8.22
N GLY A 42 -10.86 1.66 7.44
CA GLY A 42 -9.56 2.33 7.51
C GLY A 42 -9.65 3.80 7.05
N PRO A 43 -8.75 4.70 7.50
CA PRO A 43 -8.88 6.16 7.30
C PRO A 43 -9.21 6.62 5.88
N TRP A 44 -8.54 6.01 4.89
CA TRP A 44 -8.76 6.31 3.49
C TRP A 44 -10.04 5.68 2.94
N ASP A 45 -10.43 4.52 3.45
CA ASP A 45 -11.61 3.80 2.96
C ASP A 45 -12.89 4.40 3.55
N VAL A 46 -12.81 5.04 4.73
CA VAL A 46 -13.84 5.98 5.21
C VAL A 46 -14.07 7.10 4.19
N PHE A 47 -13.01 7.65 3.61
CA PHE A 47 -13.13 8.66 2.56
C PHE A 47 -13.68 8.11 1.25
N HIS A 48 -13.15 6.99 0.77
CA HIS A 48 -13.63 6.39 -0.48
C HIS A 48 -15.12 6.03 -0.39
N GLN A 49 -15.54 5.41 0.71
CA GLN A 49 -16.94 5.10 0.97
C GLN A 49 -17.80 6.37 1.04
N GLY A 50 -17.40 7.36 1.84
CA GLY A 50 -18.18 8.60 1.97
C GLY A 50 -18.35 9.36 0.64
N VAL A 51 -17.34 9.35 -0.23
CA VAL A 51 -17.47 9.93 -1.58
C VAL A 51 -18.34 9.06 -2.49
N ALA A 52 -18.17 7.74 -2.43
CA ALA A 52 -18.95 6.77 -3.22
C ALA A 52 -20.45 6.91 -2.96
N ASP A 53 -20.84 6.96 -1.68
CA ASP A 53 -22.24 7.09 -1.24
C ASP A 53 -22.85 8.43 -1.68
N ARG A 54 -22.06 9.50 -1.75
CA ARG A 54 -22.52 10.84 -2.17
C ARG A 54 -22.69 10.99 -3.68
N LEU A 55 -21.91 10.23 -4.45
CA LEU A 55 -21.92 10.29 -5.91
C LEU A 55 -22.72 9.14 -6.54
N ASP A 56 -23.23 8.21 -5.74
CA ASP A 56 -23.94 7.00 -6.18
C ASP A 56 -23.11 6.17 -7.17
N VAL A 57 -21.83 5.95 -6.82
CA VAL A 57 -20.87 5.17 -7.62
C VAL A 57 -20.21 4.09 -6.77
N GLY A 58 -19.63 3.07 -7.42
CA GLY A 58 -18.85 2.04 -6.73
C GLY A 58 -17.65 2.62 -5.97
N ILE A 59 -17.37 2.09 -4.78
CA ILE A 59 -16.22 2.50 -3.96
C ILE A 59 -14.89 2.27 -4.71
N GLY A 60 -14.80 1.24 -5.56
CA GLY A 60 -13.63 0.95 -6.37
C GLY A 60 -13.32 2.05 -7.38
N ILE A 61 -14.35 2.64 -8.01
CA ILE A 61 -14.20 3.82 -8.88
C ILE A 61 -13.55 4.98 -8.13
N VAL A 62 -14.00 5.24 -6.90
CA VAL A 62 -13.45 6.32 -6.08
C VAL A 62 -12.01 6.04 -5.66
N ILE A 63 -11.68 4.78 -5.33
CA ILE A 63 -10.30 4.35 -5.04
C ILE A 63 -9.39 4.65 -6.25
N ILE A 64 -9.82 4.27 -7.46
CA ILE A 64 -9.05 4.49 -8.69
C ILE A 64 -8.91 5.99 -8.97
N ALA A 65 -9.99 6.75 -8.90
CA ALA A 65 -9.99 8.19 -9.14
C ALA A 65 -9.09 8.93 -8.15
N THR A 66 -9.15 8.57 -6.86
CA THR A 66 -8.30 9.15 -5.82
C THR A 66 -6.84 8.81 -6.04
N GLY A 67 -6.53 7.54 -6.36
CA GLY A 67 -5.16 7.13 -6.68
C GLY A 67 -4.61 7.85 -7.91
N ALA A 68 -5.40 8.02 -8.96
CA ALA A 68 -5.03 8.79 -10.16
C ALA A 68 -4.77 10.27 -9.81
N LEU A 69 -5.63 10.89 -9.01
CA LEU A 69 -5.44 12.27 -8.55
C LEU A 69 -4.15 12.43 -7.73
N LEU A 70 -3.86 11.49 -6.83
CA LEU A 70 -2.63 11.48 -6.05
C LEU A 70 -1.39 11.33 -6.95
N MET A 71 -1.46 10.50 -7.99
CA MET A 71 -0.37 10.36 -8.97
C MET A 71 -0.17 11.64 -9.79
N LEU A 72 -1.23 12.37 -10.14
CA LEU A 72 -1.11 13.69 -10.78
C LEU A 72 -0.41 14.69 -9.86
N LEU A 73 -0.70 14.64 -8.56
CA LEU A 73 -0.03 15.47 -7.55
C LEU A 73 1.47 15.14 -7.40
N TRP A 74 1.94 13.99 -7.91
CA TRP A 74 3.36 13.66 -7.95
C TRP A 74 4.12 14.29 -9.11
N ILE A 75 3.44 14.75 -10.16
CA ILE A 75 4.07 15.44 -11.30
C ILE A 75 4.96 16.62 -10.83
N PRO A 76 4.48 17.54 -9.96
CA PRO A 76 5.33 18.61 -9.43
C PRO A 76 6.42 18.09 -8.47
N LEU A 77 6.25 16.90 -7.88
CA LEU A 77 7.25 16.26 -7.01
C LEU A 77 8.35 15.52 -7.80
N ARG A 78 8.22 15.40 -9.13
CA ARG A 78 9.15 14.68 -10.03
C ARG A 78 9.42 13.22 -9.63
N VAL A 79 8.46 12.59 -8.95
CA VAL A 79 8.51 11.16 -8.61
C VAL A 79 7.97 10.35 -9.79
N ARG A 80 8.77 9.43 -10.33
CA ARG A 80 8.34 8.56 -11.44
C ARG A 80 7.54 7.38 -10.88
N PRO A 81 6.26 7.20 -11.24
CA PRO A 81 5.49 6.05 -10.79
C PRO A 81 6.06 4.75 -11.37
N GLY A 82 6.16 3.72 -10.53
CA GLY A 82 6.52 2.38 -10.97
C GLY A 82 5.30 1.63 -11.53
N ILE A 83 5.54 0.48 -12.17
CA ILE A 83 4.46 -0.42 -12.63
C ILE A 83 3.59 -0.84 -11.43
N GLY A 84 4.18 -1.08 -10.27
CA GLY A 84 3.46 -1.41 -9.03
C GLY A 84 2.54 -0.28 -8.57
N THR A 85 2.89 0.99 -8.80
CA THR A 85 2.05 2.15 -8.46
C THR A 85 0.79 2.19 -9.31
N VAL A 86 0.92 1.99 -10.64
CA VAL A 86 -0.21 1.97 -11.56
C VAL A 86 -1.12 0.77 -11.26
N LEU A 87 -0.52 -0.41 -11.07
CA LEU A 87 -1.27 -1.61 -10.69
C LEU A 87 -2.02 -1.40 -9.37
N ASN A 88 -1.37 -0.82 -8.36
CA ASN A 88 -2.01 -0.55 -7.07
C ASN A 88 -3.26 0.35 -7.22
N THR A 89 -3.11 1.46 -7.95
CA THR A 89 -4.21 2.40 -8.19
C THR A 89 -5.40 1.74 -8.88
N VAL A 90 -5.15 0.94 -9.93
CA VAL A 90 -6.21 0.40 -10.78
C VAL A 90 -6.78 -0.90 -10.21
N GLN A 91 -5.90 -1.85 -9.89
CA GLN A 91 -6.31 -3.22 -9.55
C GLN A 91 -7.07 -3.29 -8.23
N ILE A 92 -6.68 -2.50 -7.22
CA ILE A 92 -7.37 -2.54 -5.92
C ILE A 92 -8.83 -2.14 -6.10
N GLY A 93 -9.11 -1.01 -6.76
CA GLY A 93 -10.48 -0.57 -6.97
C GLY A 93 -11.31 -1.56 -7.79
N LEU A 94 -10.74 -2.11 -8.87
CA LEU A 94 -11.41 -3.13 -9.67
C LEU A 94 -11.79 -4.37 -8.85
N VAL A 95 -10.86 -4.85 -8.01
CA VAL A 95 -11.11 -6.02 -7.17
C VAL A 95 -12.17 -5.72 -6.12
N VAL A 96 -12.18 -4.52 -5.53
CA VAL A 96 -13.22 -4.14 -4.57
C VAL A 96 -14.60 -4.14 -5.23
N ASP A 97 -14.77 -3.50 -6.39
CA ASP A 97 -16.06 -3.46 -7.08
C ASP A 97 -16.52 -4.83 -7.60
N ILE A 98 -15.60 -5.76 -7.85
CA ILE A 98 -15.94 -7.15 -8.18
C ILE A 98 -16.35 -7.94 -6.95
N VAL A 99 -15.62 -7.81 -5.84
CA VAL A 99 -15.76 -8.69 -4.67
C VAL A 99 -16.90 -8.24 -3.77
N LEU A 100 -17.04 -6.93 -3.53
CA LEU A 100 -18.04 -6.38 -2.62
C LEU A 100 -19.47 -6.87 -2.92
N PRO A 101 -20.00 -6.82 -4.17
CA PRO A 101 -21.35 -7.32 -4.46
C PRO A 101 -21.49 -8.85 -4.44
N LEU A 102 -20.38 -9.60 -4.32
CA LEU A 102 -20.38 -11.06 -4.22
C LEU A 102 -20.37 -11.55 -2.77
N LEU A 103 -20.12 -10.67 -1.81
CA LEU A 103 -20.14 -11.04 -0.40
C LEU A 103 -21.59 -11.27 0.04
N PRO A 104 -21.87 -12.34 0.80
CA PRO A 104 -23.19 -12.55 1.37
C PRO A 104 -23.42 -11.57 2.52
N ASP A 105 -24.64 -11.03 2.59
CA ASP A 105 -25.05 -10.09 3.63
C ASP A 105 -24.85 -10.71 5.03
N VAL A 106 -24.15 -9.97 5.88
CA VAL A 106 -23.87 -10.36 7.27
C VAL A 106 -24.61 -9.45 8.25
N GLU A 107 -25.78 -9.89 8.74
CA GLU A 107 -26.54 -9.10 9.73
C GLU A 107 -26.05 -9.33 11.18
N ARG A 108 -25.50 -10.50 11.46
CA ARG A 108 -25.09 -10.88 12.82
C ARG A 108 -23.70 -10.33 13.14
N ILE A 109 -23.52 -9.90 14.39
CA ILE A 109 -22.26 -9.31 14.85
C ILE A 109 -21.05 -10.25 14.71
N VAL A 110 -21.24 -11.56 14.90
CA VAL A 110 -20.14 -12.54 14.86
C VAL A 110 -19.54 -12.66 13.44
N PRO A 111 -20.32 -12.89 12.36
CA PRO A 111 -19.83 -12.79 11.00
C PRO A 111 -19.16 -11.44 10.65
N ARG A 112 -19.73 -10.31 11.09
CA ARG A 112 -19.14 -8.98 10.88
C ARG A 112 -17.75 -8.85 11.50
N ILE A 113 -17.57 -9.35 12.72
CA ILE A 113 -16.23 -9.43 13.35
C ILE A 113 -15.30 -10.31 12.53
N GLY A 114 -15.80 -11.44 12.01
CA GLY A 114 -15.05 -12.32 11.11
C GLY A 114 -14.57 -11.60 9.84
N TYR A 115 -15.44 -10.81 9.21
CA TYR A 115 -15.11 -10.02 8.02
C TYR A 115 -14.08 -8.95 8.32
N LEU A 116 -14.29 -8.16 9.39
CA LEU A 116 -13.36 -7.13 9.82
C LEU A 116 -11.96 -7.71 10.11
N THR A 117 -11.89 -8.76 10.93
CA THR A 117 -10.61 -9.35 11.35
C THR A 117 -9.88 -10.02 10.19
N THR A 118 -10.60 -10.78 9.36
CA THR A 118 -10.04 -11.41 8.15
C THR A 118 -9.55 -10.35 7.18
N GLY A 119 -10.35 -9.31 6.94
CA GLY A 119 -9.99 -8.21 6.06
C GLY A 119 -8.73 -7.47 6.51
N ILE A 120 -8.60 -7.18 7.82
CA ILE A 120 -7.39 -6.55 8.39
C ILE A 120 -6.15 -7.43 8.16
N VAL A 121 -6.25 -8.73 8.43
CA VAL A 121 -5.14 -9.68 8.25
C VAL A 121 -4.78 -9.80 6.77
N LEU A 122 -5.76 -9.92 5.88
CA LEU A 122 -5.55 -9.95 4.43
C LEU A 122 -4.89 -8.68 3.94
N MET A 123 -5.33 -7.50 4.39
CA MET A 123 -4.69 -6.23 4.03
C MET A 123 -3.24 -6.16 4.51
N ALA A 124 -2.92 -6.70 5.70
CA ALA A 124 -1.54 -6.74 6.18
C ALA A 124 -0.64 -7.65 5.33
N VAL A 125 -1.12 -8.86 5.01
CA VAL A 125 -0.43 -9.81 4.12
C VAL A 125 -0.26 -9.21 2.72
N ALA A 126 -1.32 -8.62 2.20
CA ALA A 126 -1.36 -7.95 0.90
C ALA A 126 -0.34 -6.82 0.81
N THR A 127 -0.30 -5.94 1.83
CA THR A 127 0.66 -4.85 1.93
C THR A 127 2.10 -5.38 1.90
N ALA A 128 2.37 -6.45 2.65
CA ALA A 128 3.68 -7.09 2.68
C ALA A 128 4.08 -7.68 1.33
N LEU A 129 3.17 -8.36 0.62
CA LEU A 129 3.42 -8.91 -0.73
C LEU A 129 3.65 -7.83 -1.78
N TYR A 130 2.80 -6.80 -1.76
CA TYR A 130 2.84 -5.69 -2.70
C TYR A 130 4.11 -4.85 -2.51
N ILE A 131 4.35 -4.33 -1.31
CA ILE A 131 5.55 -3.53 -1.02
C ILE A 131 6.80 -4.39 -1.19
N GLY A 132 6.75 -5.63 -0.71
CA GLY A 132 7.81 -6.61 -0.82
C GLY A 132 8.20 -7.00 -2.24
N SER A 133 7.33 -6.75 -3.24
CA SER A 133 7.64 -6.97 -4.66
C SER A 133 8.71 -6.03 -5.20
N GLY A 134 8.87 -4.84 -4.60
CA GLY A 134 9.81 -3.82 -5.04
C GLY A 134 9.46 -3.14 -6.37
N LEU A 135 8.21 -3.24 -6.85
CA LEU A 135 7.77 -2.67 -8.13
C LEU A 135 7.31 -1.21 -8.07
N GLY A 136 7.49 -0.55 -6.92
CA GLY A 136 7.19 0.85 -6.70
C GLY A 136 6.12 1.08 -5.64
N PRO A 137 6.20 2.19 -4.88
CA PRO A 137 5.31 2.51 -3.76
C PRO A 137 3.91 2.94 -4.24
N GLY A 138 2.94 2.96 -3.33
CA GLY A 138 1.57 3.31 -3.64
C GLY A 138 1.40 4.82 -3.81
N PRO A 139 0.33 5.29 -4.48
CA PRO A 139 0.05 6.72 -4.67
C PRO A 139 -0.03 7.49 -3.34
N ARG A 140 -0.53 6.83 -2.28
CA ARG A 140 -0.61 7.37 -0.92
C ARG A 140 0.79 7.49 -0.28
N ASP A 141 1.64 6.48 -0.46
CA ASP A 141 2.98 6.45 0.12
C ASP A 141 3.87 7.55 -0.45
N GLY A 142 3.80 7.78 -1.77
CA GLY A 142 4.63 8.84 -2.37
C GLY A 142 4.15 10.26 -2.06
N LEU A 143 2.88 10.47 -1.67
CA LEU A 143 2.45 11.74 -1.08
C LEU A 143 3.18 11.98 0.25
N MET A 144 3.27 10.96 1.10
CA MET A 144 3.98 11.04 2.38
C MET A 144 5.48 11.29 2.17
N THR A 145 6.12 10.60 1.22
CA THR A 145 7.54 10.85 0.91
C THR A 145 7.77 12.21 0.29
N GLY A 146 6.82 12.70 -0.52
CA GLY A 146 6.88 14.04 -1.11
C GLY A 146 6.81 15.15 -0.06
N LEU A 147 6.02 14.99 0.99
CA LEU A 147 6.02 15.90 2.14
C LEU A 147 7.30 15.78 2.98
N ALA A 148 7.82 14.56 3.15
CA ALA A 148 9.08 14.35 3.84
C ALA A 148 10.26 15.03 3.13
N ALA A 149 10.29 15.01 1.80
CA ALA A 149 11.26 15.74 0.99
C ALA A 149 11.16 17.28 1.16
N ARG A 150 10.04 17.79 1.68
CA ARG A 150 9.83 19.19 2.04
C ARG A 150 10.11 19.49 3.52
N GLY A 151 10.76 18.58 4.24
CA GLY A 151 11.21 18.77 5.63
C GLY A 151 10.27 18.25 6.71
N TRP A 152 9.16 17.59 6.35
CA TRP A 152 8.25 17.01 7.34
C TRP A 152 8.79 15.67 7.87
N LYS A 153 8.52 15.36 9.14
CA LYS A 153 8.72 14.00 9.67
C LYS A 153 7.69 13.07 9.02
N ILE A 154 8.11 11.92 8.49
CA ILE A 154 7.23 10.94 7.83
C ILE A 154 6.03 10.57 8.70
N ARG A 155 6.25 10.32 10.00
CA ARG A 155 5.19 10.00 10.96
C ARG A 155 4.15 11.12 11.05
N THR A 156 4.59 12.37 11.13
CA THR A 156 3.70 13.53 11.22
C THR A 156 2.91 13.72 9.93
N ALA A 157 3.56 13.66 8.77
CA ALA A 157 2.90 13.76 7.47
C ALA A 157 1.83 12.68 7.30
N ARG A 158 2.16 11.42 7.66
CA ARG A 158 1.22 10.30 7.64
C ARG A 158 0.01 10.55 8.52
N THR A 159 0.22 10.89 9.80
CA THR A 159 -0.88 11.11 10.75
C THR A 159 -1.78 12.25 10.31
N VAL A 160 -1.23 13.38 9.86
CA VAL A 160 -2.05 14.53 9.43
C VAL A 160 -2.89 14.15 8.21
N ILE A 161 -2.31 13.49 7.20
CA ILE A 161 -3.05 13.07 6.02
C ILE A 161 -4.14 12.05 6.38
N GLU A 162 -3.79 11.00 7.13
CA GLU A 162 -4.74 9.95 7.50
C GLU A 162 -5.92 10.54 8.31
N VAL A 163 -5.65 11.41 9.28
CA VAL A 163 -6.71 12.07 10.06
C VAL A 163 -7.55 13.00 9.19
N ALA A 164 -6.94 13.83 8.35
CA ALA A 164 -7.66 14.78 7.50
C ALA A 164 -8.60 14.07 6.52
N VAL A 165 -8.12 13.02 5.87
CA VAL A 165 -8.89 12.20 4.94
C VAL A 165 -10.02 11.47 5.67
N MET A 166 -9.73 10.87 6.82
CA MET A 166 -10.75 10.18 7.62
C MET A 166 -11.85 11.13 8.10
N VAL A 167 -11.50 12.31 8.60
CA VAL A 167 -12.47 13.32 9.05
C VAL A 167 -13.33 13.79 7.89
N THR A 168 -12.72 14.01 6.72
CA THR A 168 -13.45 14.40 5.51
C THR A 168 -14.40 13.28 5.06
N GLY A 169 -13.92 12.03 5.04
CA GLY A 169 -14.74 10.87 4.72
C GLY A 169 -15.92 10.69 5.66
N PHE A 170 -15.69 10.84 6.96
CA PHE A 170 -16.73 10.77 7.98
C PHE A 170 -17.78 11.87 7.78
N ALA A 171 -17.36 13.11 7.50
CA ALA A 171 -18.29 14.20 7.18
C ALA A 171 -19.10 13.95 5.88
N LEU A 172 -18.56 13.16 4.96
CA LEU A 172 -19.24 12.73 3.74
C LEU A 172 -20.19 11.54 3.96
N GLY A 173 -20.12 10.88 5.12
CA GLY A 173 -21.00 9.75 5.48
C GLY A 173 -20.29 8.40 5.58
N GLY A 174 -18.97 8.35 5.37
CA GLY A 174 -18.19 7.13 5.53
C GLY A 174 -18.22 6.59 6.96
N THR A 175 -18.16 5.27 7.10
CA THR A 175 -18.35 4.57 8.37
C THR A 175 -17.08 4.62 9.23
N VAL A 176 -17.14 5.37 10.33
CA VAL A 176 -16.16 5.32 11.43
C VAL A 176 -16.78 4.58 12.61
N GLY A 177 -16.07 3.58 13.13
CA GLY A 177 -16.56 2.77 14.24
C GLY A 177 -15.46 2.06 15.01
N ILE A 178 -15.83 1.06 15.81
CA ILE A 178 -14.87 0.26 16.58
C ILE A 178 -13.87 -0.45 15.67
N GLY A 179 -14.30 -0.87 14.47
CA GLY A 179 -13.45 -1.45 13.43
C GLY A 179 -12.37 -0.50 12.94
N THR A 180 -12.64 0.80 12.87
CA THR A 180 -11.63 1.82 12.52
C THR A 180 -10.53 1.90 13.57
N ALA A 181 -10.89 1.84 14.86
CA ALA A 181 -9.92 1.83 15.95
C ALA A 181 -9.08 0.53 15.94
N VAL A 182 -9.74 -0.62 15.78
CA VAL A 182 -9.07 -1.92 15.67
C VAL A 182 -8.12 -1.94 14.46
N PHE A 183 -8.56 -1.46 13.30
CA PHE A 183 -7.74 -1.32 12.10
C PHE A 183 -6.50 -0.47 12.37
N ALA A 184 -6.68 0.74 12.92
CA ALA A 184 -5.59 1.68 13.18
C ALA A 184 -4.53 1.10 14.14
N LEU A 185 -4.95 0.33 15.14
CA LEU A 185 -4.07 -0.31 16.11
C LEU A 185 -3.40 -1.58 15.58
N ALA A 186 -4.10 -2.37 14.77
CA ALA A 186 -3.65 -3.69 14.33
C ALA A 186 -2.80 -3.65 13.04
N ILE A 187 -3.14 -2.79 12.08
CA ILE A 187 -2.53 -2.83 10.74
C ILE A 187 -1.02 -2.58 10.78
N GLY A 188 -0.56 -1.66 11.62
CA GLY A 188 0.87 -1.33 11.76
C GLY A 188 1.71 -2.52 12.23
N PRO A 189 1.43 -3.09 13.43
CA PRO A 189 2.10 -4.28 13.94
C PRO A 189 2.01 -5.49 13.01
N LEU A 190 0.84 -5.75 12.40
CA LEU A 190 0.67 -6.87 11.47
C LEU A 190 1.54 -6.70 10.23
N VAL A 191 1.54 -5.52 9.60
CA VAL A 191 2.40 -5.24 8.44
C VAL A 191 3.88 -5.37 8.82
N GLN A 192 4.30 -4.85 9.99
CA GLN A 192 5.68 -5.02 10.47
C GLN A 192 6.06 -6.49 10.66
N TRP A 193 5.11 -7.35 11.05
CA TRP A 193 5.34 -8.77 11.18
C TRP A 193 5.42 -9.50 9.84
N PHE A 194 4.49 -9.22 8.92
CA PHE A 194 4.43 -9.89 7.62
C PHE A 194 5.51 -9.41 6.64
N LEU A 195 5.85 -8.11 6.66
CA LEU A 195 6.71 -7.51 5.66
C LEU A 195 8.07 -8.22 5.53
N PRO A 196 8.88 -8.43 6.59
CA PRO A 196 10.16 -9.12 6.48
C PRO A 196 10.06 -10.58 6.00
N ARG A 197 8.90 -11.22 6.22
CA ARG A 197 8.65 -12.64 5.88
C ARG A 197 8.25 -12.84 4.43
N LEU A 198 7.68 -11.82 3.81
CA LEU A 198 7.10 -11.88 2.47
C LEU A 198 7.82 -10.98 1.45
N SER A 199 8.72 -10.11 1.92
CA SER A 199 9.56 -9.29 1.07
C SER A 199 10.59 -10.12 0.33
N VAL A 200 10.76 -9.83 -0.96
CA VAL A 200 11.90 -10.34 -1.74
C VAL A 200 13.09 -9.44 -1.42
N ASP A 201 14.27 -10.02 -1.16
CA ASP A 201 15.47 -9.22 -0.95
C ASP A 201 15.61 -8.14 -2.04
N PRO A 202 16.00 -6.91 -1.65
CA PRO A 202 16.52 -5.96 -2.62
C PRO A 202 17.63 -6.68 -3.38
N VAL A 203 17.72 -6.51 -4.70
CA VAL A 203 18.86 -7.05 -5.46
C VAL A 203 20.12 -6.61 -4.74
N THR A 204 20.81 -7.55 -4.09
CA THR A 204 22.11 -7.31 -3.49
C THR A 204 22.96 -6.80 -4.65
N GLN A 205 23.44 -5.56 -4.57
CA GLN A 205 24.59 -5.19 -5.36
C GLN A 205 25.73 -6.02 -4.77
N THR A 206 25.87 -7.27 -5.22
CA THR A 206 27.02 -8.10 -4.95
C THR A 206 28.18 -7.47 -5.70
N GLY A 207 28.72 -6.39 -5.14
CA GLY A 207 30.08 -5.98 -5.39
C GLY A 207 31.00 -6.92 -4.64
N ASP A 208 31.06 -8.19 -5.06
CA ASP A 208 32.25 -9.00 -4.85
C ASP A 208 33.32 -8.40 -5.77
N ALA A 209 33.96 -7.33 -5.30
CA ALA A 209 35.28 -6.99 -5.77
C ALA A 209 36.26 -7.91 -5.04
N PRO A 210 37.17 -8.61 -5.76
CA PRO A 210 38.16 -9.47 -5.14
C PRO A 210 39.04 -8.62 -4.22
N SER A 211 39.20 -9.04 -2.97
CA SER A 211 40.16 -8.46 -2.02
C SER A 211 41.59 -8.66 -2.54
N GLY A 212 42.02 -7.75 -3.41
CA GLY A 212 43.41 -7.60 -3.82
C GLY A 212 44.20 -6.91 -2.73
N ASN A 213 44.91 -7.68 -1.92
CA ASN A 213 45.98 -7.16 -1.07
C ASN A 213 47.12 -6.68 -1.98
N THR A 214 47.21 -5.37 -2.20
CA THR A 214 48.46 -4.71 -2.58
C THR A 214 48.93 -3.89 -1.38
N VAL A 215 49.81 -4.50 -0.58
CA VAL A 215 50.71 -3.77 0.31
C VAL A 215 51.72 -3.06 -0.58
N VAL A 216 51.64 -1.73 -0.63
CA VAL A 216 52.73 -0.88 -1.10
C VAL A 216 53.14 -0.02 0.09
N GLU A 217 54.25 -0.40 0.73
CA GLU A 217 55.05 0.54 1.51
C GLU A 217 56.36 0.82 0.77
N SER A 218 56.75 2.09 0.87
CA SER A 218 57.60 2.93 0.01
C SER A 218 59.11 2.64 0.12
N PRO A 219 59.92 3.03 -0.89
CA PRO A 219 61.37 3.00 -0.79
C PRO A 219 61.91 4.20 0.02
N ALA A 220 62.90 3.98 0.90
CA ALA A 220 64.02 4.89 1.18
C ALA A 220 64.97 4.34 2.26
N ARG A 221 66.25 4.27 1.87
CA ARG A 221 67.50 4.00 2.62
C ARG A 221 67.91 2.56 2.83
#